data_AF-E2BUH5-F1
#
_entry.id   AF-E2BUH5-F1
#
_cell.length_a   1.000
_cell.length_b   1.000
_cell.length_c   1.000
_cell.angle_alpha   90.00
_cell.angle_beta   90.00
_cell.angle_gamma   90.00
#
_symmetry.space_group_name_H-M   'P 1'
#
loop_
_entity.id
_entity.type
_entity.pdbx_description
1 polymer ?
#
loop_
_entity_poly.entity_id
_entity_poly.type
_entity_poly.pdbx_seq_one_letter_code
_entity_poly.pdbx_strand_id
1 'polypeptide(L)' 'TCHTADATMDILHERFEDMVISRIGDVNWPPRSCNLTPLGFFLWGFLKSQVFANKPQSTDALKVNI' A
#
# COMPACT_ATOMS: atom_id res chain seq x y z
N THR A 1 12.72 6.05 0.95
CA THR A 1 12.18 5.02 0.02
C THR A 1 11.42 5.75 -1.07
N CYS A 2 10.91 5.08 -2.11
CA CYS A 2 10.13 5.77 -3.16
C CYS A 2 8.90 6.53 -2.60
N HIS A 3 8.27 6.02 -1.53
CA HIS A 3 7.11 6.63 -0.89
C HIS A 3 7.38 7.95 -0.13
N THR A 4 8.65 8.27 0.14
CA THR A 4 9.05 9.47 0.90
C THR A 4 10.16 10.22 0.17
N ALA A 5 10.29 10.02 -1.15
CA ALA A 5 11.21 10.80 -1.96
C ALA A 5 10.61 12.19 -2.19
N ASP A 6 11.43 13.22 -2.29
CA ASP A 6 10.98 14.61 -2.44
C ASP A 6 10.01 14.77 -3.61
N ALA A 7 10.39 14.25 -4.79
CA ALA A 7 9.52 14.26 -5.97
C ALA A 7 8.15 13.57 -5.76
N THR A 8 8.08 12.53 -4.92
CA THR A 8 6.81 11.90 -4.56
C THR A 8 6.00 12.77 -3.61
N MET A 9 6.66 13.38 -2.61
CA MET A 9 6.01 14.25 -1.63
C MET A 9 5.49 15.53 -2.28
N ASP A 10 6.21 16.12 -3.24
CA ASP A 10 5.77 17.30 -3.99
C ASP A 10 4.44 17.03 -4.70
N ILE A 11 4.33 15.89 -5.40
CA ILE A 11 3.09 15.46 -6.07
C ILE A 11 1.96 15.26 -5.04
N LEU A 12 2.27 14.69 -3.88
CA LEU A 12 1.27 14.42 -2.85
C LEU A 12 0.77 15.71 -2.20
N HIS A 13 1.66 16.64 -1.86
CA HIS A 13 1.28 17.94 -1.29
C HIS A 13 0.52 18.79 -2.32
N GLU A 14 0.86 18.74 -3.61
CA GLU A 14 0.06 19.41 -4.66
C GLU A 14 -1.38 18.89 -4.67
N ARG A 15 -1.57 17.59 -4.48
CA ARG A 15 -2.88 16.96 -4.62
C ARG A 15 -3.73 16.98 -3.34
N PHE A 16 -3.08 16.85 -2.19
CA PHE A 16 -3.69 16.57 -0.90
C PHE A 16 -3.37 17.63 0.16
N GLU A 17 -2.55 18.64 -0.17
CA GLU A 17 -2.21 19.74 0.72
C GLU A 17 -1.68 19.21 2.07
N ASP A 18 -2.17 19.75 3.19
CA ASP A 18 -1.72 19.43 4.55
C ASP A 18 -2.27 18.09 5.10
N MET A 19 -2.73 17.20 4.24
CA MET A 19 -3.35 15.92 4.63
C MET A 19 -2.46 14.71 4.34
N VAL A 20 -1.16 14.92 4.08
CA VAL A 20 -0.27 13.82 3.73
C VAL A 20 0.15 13.05 4.98
N ILE A 21 -0.40 11.84 5.14
CA ILE A 21 0.00 10.90 6.18
C ILE A 21 1.26 10.16 5.72
N SER A 22 2.41 10.52 6.29
CA SER A 22 3.71 9.94 5.94
C SER A 22 4.69 10.10 7.08
N ARG A 23 5.88 9.50 6.98
CA ARG A 23 6.97 9.73 7.94
C ARG A 23 7.47 11.18 7.92
N ILE A 24 7.37 11.83 6.75
CA ILE A 24 7.84 13.20 6.50
C ILE A 24 6.72 14.12 5.99
N GLY A 25 5.46 13.67 6.08
CA GLY A 25 4.30 14.47 5.71
C GLY A 25 3.73 15.21 6.91
N ASP A 26 2.61 15.90 6.69
CA ASP A 26 1.94 16.76 7.67
C ASP A 26 1.45 15.98 8.89
N VAL A 27 0.93 14.78 8.64
CA VAL A 27 0.49 13.86 9.69
C VAL A 27 1.53 12.76 9.82
N ASN A 28 2.33 12.86 10.88
CA ASN A 28 3.40 11.89 11.15
C ASN A 28 2.83 10.48 11.38
N TRP A 29 3.29 9.51 10.60
CA TRP A 29 2.89 8.12 10.73
C TRP A 29 4.06 7.21 11.12
N PRO A 30 3.95 6.43 12.22
CA PRO A 30 5.07 5.64 12.70
C PRO A 30 5.42 4.48 11.76
N PRO A 31 6.71 4.09 11.71
CA PRO A 31 7.15 2.94 10.93
C PRO A 31 6.55 1.63 11.47
N ARG A 32 6.33 0.66 10.57
CA ARG A 32 5.82 -0.70 10.87
C ARG A 32 4.37 -0.77 11.37
N SER A 33 3.57 0.23 11.05
CA SER A 33 2.12 0.30 11.33
C SER A 33 1.26 -0.50 10.35
N CYS A 34 1.72 -1.65 9.85
CA CYS A 34 0.97 -2.45 8.86
C CYS A 34 -0.36 -2.98 9.40
N ASN A 35 -0.49 -3.09 10.72
CA ASN A 35 -1.73 -3.41 11.43
C ASN A 35 -2.74 -2.25 11.48
N LEU A 36 -2.30 -1.02 11.20
CA LEU A 36 -3.14 0.18 11.27
C LEU A 36 -3.72 0.60 9.91
N THR A 37 -3.30 -0.04 8.81
CA THR A 37 -3.82 0.26 7.48
C THR A 37 -4.80 -0.83 7.02
N PRO A 38 -6.02 -0.48 6.54
CA PRO A 38 -6.99 -1.46 6.04
C PRO A 38 -6.42 -2.41 4.99
N LEU A 39 -5.53 -1.89 4.14
CA LEU A 39 -4.82 -2.67 3.14
C LEU A 39 -3.91 -3.74 3.76
N GLY A 40 -3.20 -3.40 4.85
CA GLY A 40 -2.25 -4.27 5.51
C GLY A 40 -2.92 -5.31 6.43
N PHE A 41 -3.84 -4.89 7.31
CA PHE A 41 -4.42 -5.81 8.30
C PHE A 41 -5.51 -6.71 7.73
N PHE A 42 -6.27 -6.25 6.73
CA PHE A 42 -7.41 -6.98 6.18
C PHE A 42 -7.16 -7.41 4.73
N LEU A 43 -7.05 -6.45 3.81
CA LEU A 43 -7.13 -6.75 2.38
C LEU A 43 -6.03 -7.70 1.92
N TRP A 44 -4.80 -7.52 2.41
CA TRP A 44 -3.68 -8.40 2.04
C TRP A 44 -3.90 -9.86 2.45
N GLY A 45 -4.50 -10.12 3.61
CA GLY A 45 -4.84 -11.47 4.06
C GLY A 45 -5.94 -12.09 3.20
N PHE A 46 -6.98 -11.31 2.92
CA PHE A 46 -8.11 -11.71 2.09
C PHE A 46 -7.69 -12.01 0.64
N LEU A 47 -6.93 -11.11 0.00
CA LEU A 47 -6.48 -11.32 -1.37
C LEU A 47 -5.57 -12.55 -1.48
N LYS A 48 -4.68 -12.78 -0.51
CA LYS A 48 -3.83 -13.98 -0.53
C LYS A 48 -4.64 -15.27 -0.48
N SER A 49 -5.72 -15.34 0.30
CA SER A 49 -6.53 -16.57 0.38
C SER A 49 -7.26 -16.84 -0.94
N GLN A 50 -7.68 -15.80 -1.66
CA GLN A 50 -8.33 -15.93 -2.97
C GLN A 50 -7.34 -16.21 -4.10
N VAL A 51 -6.32 -15.36 -4.25
CA VAL A 51 -5.37 -15.39 -5.37
C VAL A 51 -4.53 -16.68 -5.39
N PHE A 52 -4.22 -17.26 -4.23
CA PHE A 52 -3.43 -18.48 -4.14
C PHE A 52 -4.27 -19.75 -3.95
N ALA A 53 -5.60 -19.68 -3.98
CA ALA A 53 -6.49 -20.83 -3.73
C ALA A 53 -6.21 -22.01 -4.68
N ASN A 54 -5.89 -21.73 -5.94
CA ASN A 54 -5.62 -22.73 -6.98
C ASN A 54 -4.11 -22.98 -7.23
N LYS A 55 -3.22 -22.47 -6.36
CA LYS A 55 -1.75 -22.62 -6.47
C LYS A 55 -1.20 -22.26 -7.86
N PRO A 56 -1.47 -21.05 -8.37
CA PRO A 56 -1.07 -20.65 -9.71
C PRO A 56 0.46 -20.69 -9.86
N GLN A 57 0.93 -21.13 -11.03
CA GLN A 57 2.36 -21.30 -11.33
C GLN A 57 2.90 -20.25 -12.32
N SER A 58 2.06 -19.30 -12.74
CA SER A 58 2.44 -18.22 -13.64
C SER A 58 1.80 -16.90 -13.24
N THR A 59 2.39 -15.81 -13.70
CA THR A 59 1.86 -14.45 -13.53
C THR A 59 0.51 -14.28 -14.22
N ASP A 60 0.28 -14.93 -15.35
CA ASP A 60 -1.01 -14.88 -16.05
C ASP A 60 -2.10 -15.62 -15.28
N ALA A 61 -1.78 -16.76 -14.66
CA ALA A 61 -2.71 -17.46 -13.79
C ALA A 61 -3.05 -16.65 -12.53
N LEU A 62 -2.08 -15.91 -11.96
CA LEU A 62 -2.33 -14.98 -10.86
C LEU A 62 -3.29 -13.86 -11.25
N LYS A 63 -3.13 -13.27 -12.44
CA LYS A 63 -3.98 -12.17 -12.93
C LYS A 63 -5.44 -12.57 -13.12
N VAL A 64 -5.72 -13.83 -13.46
CA VAL A 64 -7.09 -14.34 -13.61
C VAL A 64 -7.82 -14.44 -12.26
N ASN A 65 -7.08 -14.53 -11.15
CA ASN A 65 -7.66 -14.66 -9.81
C ASN A 65 -7.88 -13.30 -9.10
N ILE A 66 -7.53 -12.17 -9.74
CA ILE A 66 -7.65 -10.80 -9.22
C ILE A 66 -8.83 -10.10 -9.89
#